data_AF-A0A701ZCZ3-F1
#
_entry.id   AF-A0A701ZCZ3-F1
#
_cell.length_a   1.000
_cell.length_b   1.000
_cell.length_c   1.000
_cell.angle_alpha   90.00
_cell.angle_beta   90.00
_cell.angle_gamma   90.00
#
_symmetry.space_group_name_H-M   'P 1'
#
loop_
_entity.id
_entity.type
_entity.pdbx_description
1 polymer ?
#
loop_
_entity_poly.entity_id
_entity_poly.type
_entity_poly.pdbx_seq_one_letter_code
_entity_poly.pdbx_strand_id
1 'polypeptide(L)' 'MTLALSPQELAAIEAVFPHNAAANLRYWPEMMSTLNRY' A
#
# COMPACT_ATOMS: atom_id res chain seq x y z
N MET A 1 7.71 -20.03 -1.10
CA MET A 1 8.22 -19.51 0.18
C MET A 1 7.43 -18.24 0.49
N THR A 2 6.49 -18.32 1.43
CA THR A 2 5.62 -17.20 1.79
C THR A 2 6.30 -16.41 2.89
N LEU A 3 6.58 -15.13 2.65
CA LEU A 3 7.10 -14.22 3.66
C LEU A 3 5.93 -13.88 4.61
N ALA A 4 5.88 -14.54 5.76
CA ALA A 4 4.90 -14.21 6.80
C ALA A 4 5.51 -13.18 7.74
N LEU A 5 4.98 -11.96 7.73
CA LEU A 5 5.39 -10.89 8.63
C LEU A 5 4.82 -11.13 10.02
N SER A 6 5.64 -10.88 11.04
CA SER A 6 5.18 -10.83 12.42
C SER A 6 4.26 -9.62 12.63
N PRO A 7 3.37 -9.66 13.65
CA PRO A 7 2.53 -8.53 13.99
C PRO A 7 3.30 -7.23 14.25
N GLN A 8 4.52 -7.33 14.80
CA GLN A 8 5.40 -6.20 15.08
C GLN A 8 5.96 -5.58 13.79
N GLU A 9 6.35 -6.40 12.82
CA GLU A 9 6.80 -5.92 11.51
C GLU A 9 5.67 -5.25 10.75
N LEU A 10 4.46 -5.79 10.85
CA LEU A 10 3.26 -5.18 10.25
C LEU A 10 2.97 -3.79 10.86
N ALA A 11 2.99 -3.68 12.19
CA ALA A 11 2.77 -2.42 12.89
C ALA A 11 3.85 -1.36 12.56
N ALA A 12 5.11 -1.78 12.38
CA ALA A 12 6.18 -0.88 11.96
C ALA A 12 5.96 -0.34 10.54
N ILE A 13 5.47 -1.17 9.62
CA ILE A 13 5.11 -0.76 8.26
C ILE A 13 3.96 0.24 8.30
N GLU A 14 2.90 -0.03 9.08
CA GLU A 14 1.75 0.87 9.24
C GLU A 14 2.14 2.22 9.89
N ALA A 15 3.12 2.23 10.80
CA ALA A 15 3.61 3.44 11.43
C ALA A 15 4.44 4.32 10.46
N VAL A 16 5.21 3.71 9.56
CA VAL A 16 6.01 4.41 8.53
C VAL A 16 5.14 4.85 7.37
N PHE A 17 4.17 4.00 6.99
CA PHE A 17 3.20 4.23 5.93
C PHE A 17 1.80 4.28 6.54
N PRO A 18 1.43 5.40 7.18
CA PRO A 18 0.07 5.55 7.66
C PRO A 18 -0.86 5.37 6.48
N HIS A 19 -1.67 4.30 6.52
CA HIS A 19 -2.63 3.97 5.49
C HIS A 19 -3.65 5.10 5.38
N ASN A 20 -3.37 6.09 4.54
CA ASN A 20 -4.33 7.13 4.24
C ASN A 20 -5.35 6.54 3.25
N ALA A 21 -6.39 5.90 3.78
CA ALA A 21 -7.47 5.31 2.99
C ALA A 21 -8.06 6.31 1.96
N ALA A 22 -8.06 7.60 2.29
CA ALA A 22 -8.47 8.67 1.39
C ALA A 22 -7.45 8.95 0.26
N ALA A 23 -6.15 8.82 0.54
CA ALA A 23 -5.13 8.91 -0.50
C ALA A 23 -5.22 7.73 -1.47
N ASN A 24 -5.47 6.52 -0.96
CA ASN A 24 -5.64 5.35 -1.82
C ASN A 24 -6.82 5.56 -2.78
N LEU A 25 -7.98 6.02 -2.29
CA LEU A 25 -9.14 6.34 -3.15
C LEU A 25 -8.85 7.45 -4.18
N ARG A 26 -8.02 8.44 -3.82
CA ARG A 26 -7.69 9.56 -4.70
C ARG A 26 -6.72 9.18 -5.82
N TYR A 27 -5.70 8.39 -5.51
CA TYR A 27 -4.59 8.10 -6.44
C TYR A 27 -4.71 6.74 -7.13
N TRP A 28 -5.59 5.85 -6.65
CA TRP A 28 -5.80 4.53 -7.24
C TRP A 28 -6.18 4.56 -8.74
N PRO A 29 -7.11 5.42 -9.20
CA PRO A 29 -7.44 5.49 -10.62
C PRO A 29 -6.25 5.93 -11.48
N GLU A 30 -5.43 6.85 -10.96
CA GLU A 30 -4.26 7.42 -11.61
C GLU A 30 -3.13 6.39 -11.71
N MET A 31 -2.85 5.66 -10.62
CA MET A 31 -1.92 4.54 -10.59
C MET A 31 -2.32 3.44 -11.58
N MET A 32 -3.60 3.05 -11.59
CA MET A 32 -4.10 2.01 -12.50
C MET A 32 -4.05 2.46 -13.97
N SER A 33 -4.31 3.75 -14.25
CA SER A 33 -4.16 4.30 -15.60
C SER A 33 -2.72 4.29 -16.11
N THR A 34 -1.75 4.38 -15.20
CA THR A 34 -0.32 4.35 -15.52
C THR A 34 0.14 2.91 -15.77
N LEU A 35 -0.33 1.96 -14.95
CA LEU A 35 -0.04 0.54 -15.10
C LEU A 35 -0.63 -0.06 -16.39
N ASN A 36 -1.81 0.38 -16.82
CA ASN A 36 -2.45 -0.07 -18.08
C ASN A 36 -1.82 0.53 -19.36
N ARG A 37 -0.86 1.45 -19.22
CA ARG A 37 -0.24 2.14 -20.36
C ARG A 37 1.07 1.50 -20.82
N TYR A 38 1.53 0.46 -20.13
CA TYR A 38 2.69 -0.37 -20.45
C TYR A 38 2.26 -1.83 -20.63
#